data_AF-A0AA39W6L4-F1
#
_entry.id   AF-A0AA39W6L4-F1
#
_cell.length_a   1.000
_cell.length_b   1.000
_cell.length_c   1.000
_cell.angle_alpha   90.00
_cell.angle_beta   90.00
_cell.angle_gamma   90.00
#
_symmetry.space_group_name_H-M   'P 1'
#
loop_
_entity.id
_entity.type
_entity.pdbx_description
1 polymer ?
#
loop_
_entity_poly.entity_id
_entity_poly.type
_entity_poly.pdbx_seq_one_letter_code
_entity_poly.pdbx_strand_id
1 'polypeptide(L)'
;MAFLLSFSPGHFSDFSASVNQDSRAEGRGRVARIQRRLLIVEVEKRIIQYQTYVDQGLEKDAQCMLGLVLYTLDRLFHSVERHAKATGEWQCLKQDIIDLAKPGLETSYKLMVTSRMERMYDCLLPSVKRQ
;
A
#
# COMPACT_ATOMS: atom_id res chain seq x y z
N MET A 1 28.69 68.34 -2.08
CA MET A 1 28.43 67.92 -3.48
C MET A 1 27.99 66.47 -3.48
N ALA A 2 26.95 66.18 -4.29
CA ALA A 2 26.49 64.87 -4.78
C ALA A 2 26.08 63.81 -3.73
N PHE A 3 24.78 63.63 -3.44
CA PHE A 3 23.76 62.87 -4.19
C PHE A 3 23.72 61.36 -3.86
N LEU A 4 22.68 61.02 -3.10
CA LEU A 4 21.79 59.85 -3.18
C LEU A 4 22.39 58.51 -3.64
N LEU A 5 22.26 57.48 -2.79
CA LEU A 5 21.40 56.33 -3.11
C LEU A 5 20.80 55.76 -1.82
N SER A 6 19.49 55.99 -1.68
CA SER A 6 18.59 55.39 -0.70
C SER A 6 18.44 53.90 -0.94
N PHE A 7 18.83 53.08 0.05
CA PHE A 7 18.59 51.64 0.06
C PHE A 7 17.28 51.35 0.80
N SER A 8 16.20 51.16 0.05
CA SER A 8 14.97 50.53 0.55
C SER A 8 14.91 49.11 -0.01
N PRO A 9 14.93 48.05 0.81
CA PRO A 9 14.51 46.73 0.36
C PRO A 9 12.98 46.70 0.36
N GLY A 10 12.42 46.77 -0.84
CA GLY A 10 11.01 46.51 -1.10
C GLY A 10 10.62 45.10 -0.64
N HIS A 11 9.42 45.08 -0.06
CA HIS A 11 8.60 43.94 0.29
C HIS A 11 8.50 42.88 -0.83
N PHE A 12 8.48 41.61 -0.40
CA PHE A 12 7.66 40.50 -0.91
C PHE A 12 7.76 40.13 -2.40
N SER A 13 8.30 38.94 -2.68
CA SER A 13 7.56 37.86 -3.37
C SER A 13 8.42 36.60 -3.62
N ASP A 14 8.83 35.92 -2.55
CA ASP A 14 9.22 34.50 -2.64
C ASP A 14 8.01 33.63 -2.26
N PHE A 15 7.03 33.55 -3.15
CA PHE A 15 5.87 32.67 -2.98
C PHE A 15 5.43 32.05 -4.30
N SER A 16 6.18 31.05 -4.80
CA SER A 16 5.60 30.10 -5.78
C SER A 16 6.34 28.76 -5.96
N ALA A 17 7.43 28.48 -5.24
CA ALA A 17 8.12 27.19 -5.37
C ALA A 17 7.47 26.04 -4.55
N SER A 18 6.71 26.35 -3.49
CA SER A 18 6.16 25.31 -2.58
C SER A 18 4.89 24.63 -3.12
N VAL A 19 4.02 25.37 -3.82
CA VAL A 19 2.67 24.89 -4.18
C VAL A 19 2.68 23.71 -5.18
N ASN A 20 3.75 23.59 -5.98
CA ASN A 20 3.86 22.54 -7.01
C ASN A 20 4.52 21.23 -6.53
N GLN A 21 5.28 21.26 -5.43
CA GLN A 21 5.87 20.04 -4.86
C GLN A 21 4.82 19.24 -4.08
N ASP A 22 3.94 19.93 -3.36
CA ASP A 22 2.89 19.28 -2.57
C ASP A 22 1.90 18.53 -3.46
N SER A 23 1.45 19.11 -4.58
CA SER A 23 0.54 18.43 -5.52
C SER A 23 1.15 17.18 -6.16
N ARG A 24 2.46 17.21 -6.46
CA ARG A 24 3.20 16.04 -6.99
C ARG A 24 3.41 14.98 -5.92
N ALA A 25 3.71 15.36 -4.69
CA ALA A 25 3.88 14.45 -3.56
C ALA A 25 2.55 13.77 -3.18
N GLU A 26 1.45 14.52 -3.17
CA GLU A 26 0.08 14.01 -2.98
C GLU A 26 -0.31 13.01 -4.07
N GLY A 27 -0.02 13.32 -5.34
CA GLY A 27 -0.24 12.41 -6.46
C GLY A 27 0.53 11.10 -6.33
N ARG A 28 1.81 11.16 -5.94
CA ARG A 28 2.66 9.97 -5.69
C ARG A 28 2.13 9.15 -4.52
N GLY A 29 1.70 9.80 -3.43
CA GLY A 29 1.10 9.14 -2.28
C GLY A 29 -0.22 8.42 -2.60
N ARG A 30 -1.04 9.01 -3.47
CA ARG A 30 -2.28 8.40 -3.95
C ARG A 30 -2.00 7.16 -4.81
N VAL A 31 -1.08 7.24 -5.77
CA VAL A 31 -0.70 6.09 -6.61
C VAL A 31 -0.12 4.96 -5.76
N ALA A 32 0.77 5.26 -4.79
CA ALA A 32 1.34 4.25 -3.91
C ALA A 32 0.27 3.54 -3.05
N ARG A 33 -0.77 4.25 -2.59
CA ARG A 33 -1.92 3.63 -1.91
C ARG A 33 -2.73 2.73 -2.83
N ILE A 34 -3.01 3.17 -4.06
CA ILE A 34 -3.72 2.35 -5.05
C ILE A 34 -2.94 1.07 -5.35
N GLN A 35 -1.62 1.15 -5.54
CA GLN A 35 -0.77 -0.01 -5.80
C GLN A 35 -0.81 -1.04 -4.66
N ARG A 36 -0.78 -0.59 -3.40
CA ARG A 36 -0.92 -1.47 -2.23
C ARG A 36 -2.26 -2.19 -2.17
N ARG A 37 -3.35 -1.49 -2.49
CA ARG A 37 -4.69 -2.08 -2.56
C ARG A 37 -4.80 -3.11 -3.70
N LEU A 38 -4.20 -2.81 -4.86
CA LEU A 38 -4.14 -3.77 -5.97
C LEU A 38 -3.36 -5.04 -5.60
N LEU A 39 -2.34 -4.95 -4.74
CA LEU A 39 -1.66 -6.14 -4.23
C LEU A 39 -2.58 -7.03 -3.39
N ILE A 40 -3.51 -6.48 -2.61
CA ILE A 40 -4.48 -7.29 -1.84
C ILE A 40 -5.42 -8.02 -2.78
N VAL A 41 -5.97 -7.32 -3.78
CA VAL A 41 -6.83 -7.93 -4.81
C VAL A 41 -6.09 -9.07 -5.54
N GLU A 42 -4.80 -8.87 -5.82
CA GLU A 42 -3.97 -9.90 -6.45
C GLU A 42 -3.72 -11.10 -5.52
N VAL A 43 -3.49 -10.87 -4.22
CA VAL A 43 -3.40 -11.94 -3.22
C VAL A 43 -4.69 -12.76 -3.19
N GLU A 44 -5.84 -12.09 -3.12
CA GLU A 44 -7.16 -12.73 -3.07
C GLU A 44 -7.40 -13.62 -4.28
N LYS A 45 -7.16 -13.10 -5.50
CA LYS A 45 -7.29 -13.87 -6.74
C LYS A 45 -6.41 -15.11 -6.74
N ARG A 46 -5.16 -14.98 -6.31
CA ARG A 46 -4.21 -16.11 -6.28
C ARG A 46 -4.58 -17.16 -5.24
N ILE A 47 -5.16 -16.76 -4.10
CA ILE A 47 -5.68 -17.69 -3.09
C ILE A 47 -6.85 -18.50 -3.65
N ILE A 48 -7.79 -17.85 -4.34
CA ILE A 48 -8.92 -18.53 -4.99
C ILE A 48 -8.43 -19.50 -6.07
N GLN A 49 -7.48 -19.07 -6.89
CA GLN A 49 -6.88 -19.93 -7.92
C GLN A 49 -6.14 -21.13 -7.31
N TYR A 50 -5.35 -20.91 -6.26
CA TYR A 50 -4.69 -21.98 -5.51
C TYR A 50 -5.72 -23.02 -5.04
N GLN A 51 -6.79 -22.57 -4.37
CA GLN A 51 -7.84 -23.46 -3.89
C GLN A 51 -8.51 -24.22 -5.04
N THR A 52 -8.76 -23.55 -6.17
CA THR A 52 -9.33 -24.18 -7.36
C THR A 52 -8.48 -25.35 -7.87
N TYR A 53 -7.15 -25.19 -7.91
CA TYR A 53 -6.25 -26.29 -8.32
C TYR A 53 -6.21 -27.41 -7.28
N VAL A 54 -6.26 -27.08 -5.99
CA VAL A 54 -6.35 -28.08 -4.91
C VAL A 54 -7.63 -28.91 -5.06
N ASP A 55 -8.78 -28.25 -5.26
CA ASP A 55 -10.08 -28.91 -5.41
C ASP A 55 -10.16 -29.80 -6.65
N GLN A 56 -9.40 -29.47 -7.70
CA GLN A 56 -9.28 -30.25 -8.93
C GLN A 56 -8.25 -31.39 -8.85
N GLY A 57 -7.51 -31.52 -7.74
CA GLY A 57 -6.43 -32.50 -7.60
C GLY A 57 -5.19 -32.20 -8.45
N LEU A 58 -5.03 -30.96 -8.93
CA LEU A 58 -3.89 -30.51 -9.75
C LEU A 58 -2.74 -30.03 -8.86
N GLU A 59 -2.08 -30.97 -8.16
CA GLU A 59 -1.10 -30.65 -7.12
C GLU A 59 0.08 -29.79 -7.61
N LYS A 60 0.61 -30.06 -8.82
CA LYS A 60 1.73 -29.30 -9.38
C LYS A 60 1.34 -27.85 -9.67
N ASP A 61 0.16 -27.64 -10.25
CA ASP A 61 -0.37 -26.30 -10.53
C ASP A 61 -0.70 -25.55 -9.23
N ALA A 62 -1.25 -26.25 -8.22
CA ALA A 62 -1.46 -25.70 -6.89
C ALA A 62 -0.14 -25.25 -6.24
N GLN A 63 0.94 -26.03 -6.34
CA GLN A 63 2.26 -25.63 -5.83
C GLN A 63 2.82 -24.40 -6.54
N CYS A 64 2.69 -24.34 -7.88
CA CYS A 64 3.06 -23.15 -8.66
C CYS A 64 2.27 -21.91 -8.21
N MET A 65 0.95 -22.06 -8.04
CA MET A 65 0.09 -20.98 -7.56
C MET A 65 0.41 -20.55 -6.13
N LEU A 66 0.74 -21.48 -5.24
CA LEU A 66 1.20 -21.15 -3.90
C LEU A 66 2.46 -20.28 -3.95
N GLY A 67 3.42 -20.60 -4.84
CA GLY A 67 4.58 -19.75 -5.08
C GLY A 67 4.20 -18.32 -5.51
N LEU A 68 3.19 -18.18 -6.36
CA LEU A 68 2.67 -16.88 -6.77
C LEU A 68 1.97 -16.14 -5.60
N VAL A 69 1.22 -16.84 -4.75
CA VAL A 69 0.64 -16.24 -3.52
C VAL A 69 1.76 -15.67 -2.64
N LEU A 70 2.78 -16.48 -2.35
CA LEU A 70 3.92 -16.07 -1.52
C LEU A 70 4.66 -14.86 -2.10
N TYR A 71 4.89 -14.85 -3.41
CA TYR A 71 5.51 -13.71 -4.08
C TYR A 71 4.69 -12.42 -3.95
N THR A 72 3.37 -12.47 -4.10
CA THR A 72 2.53 -11.27 -3.92
C THR A 72 2.50 -10.82 -2.47
N LEU A 73 2.46 -11.76 -1.52
CA LEU A 73 2.52 -11.44 -0.09
C LEU A 73 3.84 -10.77 0.29
N ASP A 74 4.96 -11.22 -0.26
CA ASP A 74 6.27 -10.58 -0.08
C ASP A 74 6.28 -9.13 -0.60
N ARG A 75 5.71 -8.90 -1.79
CA ARG A 75 5.56 -7.55 -2.34
C ARG A 75 4.65 -6.68 -1.46
N LEU A 76 3.56 -7.24 -0.96
CA LEU A 76 2.66 -6.55 -0.04
C LEU A 76 3.39 -6.17 1.24
N PHE A 77 4.09 -7.11 1.87
CA PHE A 77 4.90 -6.91 3.07
C PHE A 77 5.83 -5.69 2.94
N HIS A 78 6.66 -5.66 1.90
CA HIS A 78 7.60 -4.56 1.67
C HIS A 78 6.89 -3.23 1.38
N SER A 79 5.78 -3.28 0.64
CA SER A 79 5.03 -2.08 0.28
C SER A 79 4.36 -1.40 1.49
N VAL A 80 3.92 -2.17 2.49
CA VAL A 80 3.19 -1.66 3.65
C VAL A 80 4.08 -1.38 4.86
N GLU A 81 5.24 -2.03 4.97
CA GLU A 81 6.11 -2.00 6.16
C GLU A 81 6.38 -0.60 6.69
N ARG A 82 6.92 0.29 5.84
CA ARG A 82 7.27 1.65 6.27
C ARG A 82 6.05 2.43 6.79
N HIS A 83 4.91 2.28 6.11
CA HIS A 83 3.70 3.03 6.45
C HIS A 83 3.04 2.49 7.71
N ALA A 84 2.94 1.16 7.84
CA ALA A 84 2.35 0.52 9.00
C ALA A 84 3.22 0.67 10.27
N LYS A 85 4.55 0.78 10.10
CA LYS A 85 5.45 1.15 11.22
C LYS A 85 5.19 2.58 11.70
N ALA A 86 4.91 3.50 10.78
CA ALA A 86 4.64 4.89 11.13
C ALA A 86 3.30 5.08 11.86
N THR A 87 2.30 4.24 11.58
CA THR A 87 0.98 4.25 12.24
C THR A 87 0.91 3.37 13.48
N GLY A 88 1.91 2.52 13.72
CA GLY A 88 1.92 1.54 14.82
C GLY A 88 1.15 0.25 14.53
N GLU A 89 0.57 0.10 13.34
CA GLU A 89 -0.24 -1.05 12.93
C GLU A 89 0.60 -2.27 12.50
N TRP A 90 1.92 -2.11 12.40
CA TRP A 90 2.81 -3.08 11.76
C TRP A 90 2.70 -4.51 12.30
N GLN A 91 2.59 -4.69 13.62
CA GLN A 91 2.57 -6.04 14.20
C GLN A 91 1.30 -6.81 13.79
N CYS A 92 0.14 -6.16 13.84
CA CYS A 92 -1.13 -6.76 13.42
C CYS A 92 -1.11 -7.07 11.92
N LEU A 93 -0.70 -6.09 11.10
CA LEU A 93 -0.67 -6.26 9.64
C LEU A 93 0.32 -7.34 9.20
N LYS A 94 1.49 -7.40 9.84
CA LYS A 94 2.49 -8.44 9.59
C LYS A 94 1.93 -9.83 9.91
N GLN A 95 1.22 -9.99 11.02
CA GLN A 95 0.63 -11.27 11.40
C GLN A 95 -0.42 -11.71 10.38
N ASP A 96 -1.28 -10.79 9.93
CA ASP A 96 -2.28 -11.07 8.89
C ASP A 96 -1.61 -11.56 7.58
N ILE A 97 -0.53 -10.91 7.15
CA ILE A 97 0.24 -11.33 5.96
C ILE A 97 0.84 -12.73 6.14
N ILE A 98 1.39 -13.03 7.32
CA ILE A 98 1.96 -14.35 7.64
C ILE A 98 0.88 -15.42 7.63
N ASP A 99 -0.32 -15.12 8.16
CA ASP A 99 -1.42 -16.07 8.19
C ASP A 99 -1.92 -16.40 6.78
N LEU A 100 -1.98 -15.42 5.88
CA LEU A 100 -2.32 -15.65 4.47
C LEU A 100 -1.33 -16.60 3.75
N ALA A 101 -0.07 -16.62 4.18
CA ALA A 101 0.96 -17.49 3.61
C ALA A 101 0.82 -18.97 4.01
N LYS A 102 0.06 -19.29 5.08
CA LYS A 102 -0.08 -20.66 5.57
C LYS A 102 -0.90 -21.52 4.61
N PRO A 103 -0.36 -22.59 4.00
CA PRO A 103 -1.09 -23.38 3.02
C PRO A 103 -2.26 -24.16 3.64
N GLY A 104 -2.12 -24.63 4.88
CA GLY A 104 -3.16 -25.42 5.57
C GLY A 104 -4.29 -24.60 6.22
N LEU A 105 -4.32 -23.29 6.01
CA LEU A 105 -5.36 -22.42 6.55
C LEU A 105 -6.54 -22.37 5.57
N GLU A 106 -7.76 -22.45 6.10
CA GLU A 106 -8.98 -22.48 5.29
C GLU A 106 -9.08 -21.24 4.38
N THR A 107 -9.46 -21.46 3.11
CA THR A 107 -9.60 -20.37 2.14
C THR A 107 -10.64 -19.34 2.58
N SER A 108 -11.75 -19.75 3.19
CA SER A 108 -12.76 -18.81 3.71
C SER A 108 -12.17 -17.85 4.76
N TYR A 109 -11.32 -18.36 5.66
CA TYR A 109 -10.61 -17.57 6.65
C TYR A 109 -9.64 -16.59 5.98
N LYS A 110 -8.89 -17.02 4.97
CA LYS A 110 -7.99 -16.15 4.22
C LYS A 110 -8.72 -15.00 3.54
N LEU A 111 -9.87 -15.27 2.92
CA LEU A 111 -10.71 -14.24 2.28
C LEU A 111 -11.30 -13.27 3.31
N MET A 112 -11.65 -13.76 4.50
CA MET A 112 -12.07 -12.90 5.61
C MET A 112 -10.94 -11.96 6.06
N VAL A 113 -9.69 -12.46 6.16
CA VAL A 113 -8.52 -11.66 6.49
C VAL A 113 -8.25 -10.60 5.41
N THR A 114 -8.23 -10.94 4.11
CA THR A 114 -8.03 -9.94 3.04
C THR A 114 -9.08 -8.85 3.08
N SER A 115 -10.35 -9.22 3.26
CA SER A 115 -11.47 -8.27 3.35
C SER A 115 -11.39 -7.36 4.58
N ARG A 116 -10.85 -7.86 5.71
CA ARG A 116 -10.59 -7.05 6.91
C ARG A 116 -9.43 -6.08 6.70
N MET A 117 -8.36 -6.53 6.04
CA MET A 117 -7.16 -5.72 5.81
C MET A 117 -7.49 -4.42 5.04
N GLU A 118 -8.39 -4.48 4.06
CA GLU A 118 -8.82 -3.30 3.29
C GLU A 118 -9.61 -2.27 4.11
N ARG A 119 -10.13 -2.65 5.28
CA ARG A 119 -11.01 -1.82 6.11
C ARG A 119 -10.35 -1.30 7.38
N MET A 120 -9.35 -2.00 7.90
CA MET A 120 -8.78 -1.68 9.21
C MET A 120 -7.45 -0.93 9.16
N TYR A 121 -6.66 -1.07 8.10
CA TYR A 121 -5.30 -0.51 8.09
C TYR A 121 -5.23 0.79 7.29
N ASP A 122 -4.79 1.87 7.94
CA ASP A 122 -4.69 3.21 7.34
C ASP A 122 -3.86 3.22 6.06
N CYS A 123 -2.83 2.38 6.03
CA CYS A 123 -1.92 2.27 4.91
C CYS A 123 -2.59 1.63 3.66
N LEU A 124 -3.74 0.99 3.84
CA LEU A 124 -4.56 0.32 2.82
C LEU A 124 -5.89 1.04 2.56
N LEU A 125 -6.29 1.98 3.41
CA LEU A 125 -7.52 2.75 3.22
C LEU A 125 -7.44 3.69 1.99
N PRO A 126 -8.58 3.92 1.30
CA PRO A 126 -8.66 4.93 0.26
C PRO A 126 -8.34 6.31 0.84
N SER A 127 -7.69 7.18 0.04
CA SER A 127 -7.45 8.55 0.48
C SER A 127 -8.78 9.26 0.72
N VAL A 128 -9.04 9.67 1.96
CA VAL A 128 -10.14 10.59 2.25
C VAL A 128 -9.88 11.85 1.42
N LYS A 129 -10.80 12.19 0.50
CA LYS A 129 -10.78 13.52 -0.12
C LYS A 129 -11.01 14.50 1.02
N ARG A 130 -10.02 15.33 1.36
CA ARG A 130 -10.30 16.57 2.08
C ARG A 130 -11.16 17.41 1.14
N GLN A 131 -12.45 17.55 1.45
CA GLN A 131 -13.32 18.54 0.82
C GLN A 131 -12.84 19.94 1.20
#